data_AF-A0A8B6Y3R7-F1
#
_entry.id   AF-A0A8B6Y3R7-F1
#
_cell.length_a   1.000
_cell.length_b   1.000
_cell.length_c   1.000
_cell.angle_alpha   90.00
_cell.angle_beta   90.00
_cell.angle_gamma   90.00
#
_symmetry.space_group_name_H-M   'P 1'
#
loop_
_entity.id
_entity.type
_entity.pdbx_description
1 polymer ?
#
loop_
_entity_poly.entity_id
_entity_poly.type
_entity_poly.pdbx_seq_one_letter_code
_entity_poly.pdbx_strand_id
1 'polypeptide(L)'
;MILKWKDKREVIMLSSIHDGSITVRGKPAVIVDYNKGKSFNDLSDQLGSYCPYVRKTMKWYLRIFFHIITQVSIVNALHLYKLHSGKNIKIVQFKRDIVSSILQLEKPTSSGRKHQLEKEPGEGTIRKRRCTECYNKLSKEFGATIARNRASQIKTRYDN
;
A
#
# COMPACT_ATOMS: atom_id res chain seq x y z
N MET A 1 33.28 -10.11 -16.20
CA MET A 1 33.27 -11.30 -15.33
C MET A 1 32.07 -12.19 -15.64
N ILE A 2 32.30 -13.50 -15.65
CA ILE A 2 31.26 -14.54 -15.59
C ILE A 2 31.35 -15.19 -14.21
N LEU A 3 30.25 -15.25 -13.47
CA LEU A 3 30.20 -15.84 -12.13
C LEU A 3 29.09 -16.90 -12.08
N LYS A 4 29.43 -18.09 -11.57
CA LYS A 4 28.45 -19.12 -11.23
C LYS A 4 28.36 -19.23 -9.71
N TRP A 5 27.19 -18.95 -9.14
CA TRP A 5 26.95 -19.02 -7.70
C TRP A 5 25.77 -19.95 -7.39
N LYS A 6 25.84 -20.67 -6.28
CA LYS A 6 24.83 -21.66 -5.88
C LYS A 6 24.32 -21.35 -4.48
N ASP A 7 23.03 -21.08 -4.39
CA ASP A 7 22.25 -21.08 -3.13
C ASP A 7 21.37 -22.35 -3.14
N LYS A 8 20.06 -22.23 -2.94
CA LYS A 8 19.09 -23.30 -3.23
C LYS A 8 19.07 -23.72 -4.70
N ARG A 9 19.40 -22.82 -5.62
CA ARG A 9 19.48 -23.04 -7.07
C ARG A 9 20.73 -22.37 -7.61
N GLU A 10 21.23 -22.87 -8.74
CA GLU A 10 22.38 -22.28 -9.42
C GLU A 10 21.95 -21.02 -10.18
N VAL A 11 22.77 -19.98 -10.06
CA VAL A 11 22.59 -18.68 -10.71
C VAL A 11 23.89 -18.33 -11.43
N ILE A 12 23.77 -18.00 -12.72
CA ILE A 12 24.89 -17.54 -13.54
C ILE A 12 24.71 -16.05 -13.78
N MET A 13 25.74 -15.26 -13.49
CA MET A 13 25.76 -13.81 -13.61
C MET A 13 26.84 -13.37 -14.58
N LEU A 14 26.50 -12.39 -15.42
CA LEU A 14 27.42 -11.69 -16.31
C LEU A 14 27.49 -10.24 -15.86
N SER A 15 28.69 -9.70 -15.69
CA SER A 15 28.87 -8.29 -15.35
C SER A 15 30.14 -7.72 -15.99
N SER A 16 30.07 -6.48 -16.44
CA SER A 16 31.23 -5.70 -16.92
C SER A 16 31.88 -4.85 -15.83
N ILE A 17 31.20 -4.65 -14.69
CA ILE A 17 31.62 -3.71 -13.63
C ILE A 17 32.12 -4.44 -12.38
N HIS A 18 31.52 -5.60 -12.07
CA HIS A 18 31.76 -6.30 -10.82
C HIS A 18 32.88 -7.34 -10.96
N ASP A 19 33.61 -7.54 -9.87
CA ASP A 19 34.56 -8.63 -9.66
C ASP A 19 33.90 -9.80 -8.91
N GLY A 20 34.69 -10.85 -8.64
CA GLY A 20 34.22 -12.06 -7.95
C GLY A 20 34.03 -11.89 -6.45
N SER A 21 34.00 -10.65 -5.94
CA SER A 21 33.97 -10.37 -4.52
C SER A 21 32.68 -10.86 -3.85
N ILE A 22 32.86 -11.40 -2.65
CA ILE A 22 31.79 -11.88 -1.79
C ILE A 22 31.58 -10.86 -0.69
N THR A 23 30.33 -10.46 -0.49
CA THR A 23 29.96 -9.55 0.59
C THR A 23 30.06 -10.24 1.96
N VAL A 24 30.08 -9.45 3.03
CA VAL A 24 30.08 -9.94 4.43
C VAL A 24 28.90 -10.89 4.72
N ARG A 25 27.84 -10.83 3.92
CA ARG A 25 26.65 -11.68 4.02
C ARG A 25 26.77 -13.01 3.24
N GLY A 26 27.95 -13.35 2.75
CA GLY A 26 28.21 -14.59 2.00
C GLY A 26 27.60 -14.64 0.59
N LYS A 27 27.12 -13.49 0.08
CA LYS A 27 26.54 -13.37 -1.27
C LYS A 27 27.46 -12.57 -2.17
N PRO A 28 27.64 -12.94 -3.44
CA PRO A 28 28.41 -12.15 -4.40
C PRO A 28 27.88 -10.72 -4.51
N ALA A 29 28.77 -9.73 -4.56
CA ALA A 29 28.40 -8.32 -4.67
C ALA A 29 27.49 -8.06 -5.88
N VAL A 30 27.83 -8.66 -7.02
CA VAL A 30 27.04 -8.61 -8.28
C VAL A 30 25.59 -9.06 -8.10
N ILE A 31 25.32 -10.04 -7.23
CA ILE A 31 23.96 -10.54 -6.98
C ILE A 31 23.19 -9.56 -6.09
N VAL A 32 23.86 -8.96 -5.11
CA VAL A 32 23.24 -7.95 -4.23
C VAL A 32 22.81 -6.73 -5.03
N ASP A 33 23.70 -6.21 -5.87
CA ASP A 33 23.43 -5.01 -6.67
C ASP A 33 22.40 -5.27 -7.78
N TYR A 34 22.46 -6.44 -8.43
CA TYR A 34 21.41 -6.85 -9.36
C TYR A 34 20.03 -6.87 -8.69
N ASN A 35 19.91 -7.49 -7.52
CA ASN A 35 18.62 -7.55 -6.81
C ASN A 35 18.14 -6.17 -6.36
N LYS A 36 19.05 -5.27 -5.98
CA LYS A 36 18.72 -3.88 -5.64
C LYS A 36 18.11 -3.17 -6.86
N GLY A 37 18.73 -3.28 -8.03
CA GLY A 37 18.20 -2.70 -9.27
C GLY A 37 16.88 -3.32 -9.70
N LYS A 38 16.78 -4.65 -9.65
CA LYS A 38 15.57 -5.38 -10.06
C LYS A 38 14.35 -5.05 -9.18
N SER A 39 14.56 -4.87 -7.88
CA SER A 39 13.48 -4.61 -6.92
C SER A 39 12.63 -3.39 -7.26
N PHE A 40 13.21 -2.38 -7.94
CA PHE A 40 12.48 -1.19 -8.35
C PHE A 40 11.44 -1.47 -9.44
N ASN A 41 11.81 -2.27 -10.44
CA ASN A 41 10.91 -2.65 -11.52
C ASN A 41 9.74 -3.48 -10.98
N ASP A 42 10.05 -4.47 -10.13
CA ASP A 42 9.03 -5.33 -9.51
C ASP A 42 8.05 -4.49 -8.68
N LEU A 43 8.53 -3.50 -7.93
CA LEU A 43 7.68 -2.61 -7.14
C LEU A 43 6.77 -1.75 -8.04
N SER A 44 7.30 -1.20 -9.13
CA SER A 44 6.51 -0.39 -10.07
C SER A 44 5.40 -1.21 -10.73
N ASP A 45 5.73 -2.42 -11.19
CA ASP A 45 4.74 -3.34 -11.78
C ASP A 45 3.68 -3.77 -10.76
N GLN A 46 4.11 -4.07 -9.53
CA GLN A 46 3.22 -4.39 -8.43
C GLN A 46 2.26 -3.21 -8.13
N LEU A 47 2.75 -1.97 -8.09
CA LEU A 47 1.93 -0.78 -7.90
C LEU A 47 0.92 -0.55 -9.05
N GLY A 48 1.31 -0.88 -10.28
CA GLY A 48 0.42 -0.88 -11.44
C GLY A 48 -0.69 -1.93 -11.34
N SER A 49 -0.35 -3.13 -10.86
CA SER A 49 -1.33 -4.22 -10.69
C SER A 49 -2.35 -3.97 -9.57
N TYR A 50 -1.97 -3.26 -8.50
CA TYR A 50 -2.89 -2.95 -7.39
C TYR A 50 -3.97 -1.93 -7.73
N CYS A 51 -3.76 -1.11 -8.77
CA CYS A 51 -4.73 -0.10 -9.17
C CYS A 51 -4.83 -0.05 -10.69
N PRO A 52 -5.29 -1.14 -11.34
CA PRO A 52 -5.27 -1.26 -12.78
C PRO A 52 -6.27 -0.30 -13.42
N TYR A 53 -6.00 0.10 -14.66
CA TYR A 53 -6.98 0.80 -15.47
C TYR A 53 -8.05 -0.21 -15.95
N VAL A 54 -9.26 -0.10 -15.41
CA VAL A 54 -10.38 -1.01 -15.71
C VAL A 54 -11.36 -0.33 -16.66
N ARG A 55 -10.99 -0.15 -17.93
CA ARG A 55 -11.98 0.09 -18.99
C ARG A 55 -11.75 -0.82 -20.18
N LYS A 56 -12.85 -1.37 -20.69
CA LYS A 56 -12.87 -2.10 -21.97
C LYS A 56 -12.85 -1.07 -23.11
N THR A 57 -11.84 -1.14 -23.96
CA THR A 57 -11.73 -0.34 -25.19
C THR A 57 -11.34 -1.25 -26.34
N MET A 58 -11.98 -1.08 -27.49
CA MET A 58 -11.60 -1.78 -28.74
C MET A 58 -10.35 -1.16 -29.38
N LYS A 59 -10.00 0.07 -29.00
CA LYS A 59 -8.87 0.80 -29.57
C LYS A 59 -7.63 0.61 -28.71
N TRP A 60 -6.68 -0.19 -29.20
CA TRP A 60 -5.46 -0.59 -28.46
C TRP A 60 -4.61 0.60 -28.01
N TYR A 61 -4.51 1.66 -28.82
CA TYR A 61 -3.70 2.84 -28.50
C TYR A 61 -4.23 3.60 -27.26
N LEU A 62 -5.55 3.63 -27.06
CA LEU A 62 -6.15 4.23 -25.86
C LEU A 62 -5.75 3.46 -24.61
N ARG A 63 -5.61 2.13 -24.69
CA ARG A 63 -5.14 1.31 -23.57
C ARG A 63 -3.74 1.74 -23.13
N ILE A 64 -2.84 1.99 -24.09
CA ILE A 64 -1.47 2.45 -23.81
C ILE A 64 -1.49 3.87 -23.24
N PHE A 65 -2.23 4.78 -23.86
CA PHE A 65 -2.36 6.17 -23.39
C PHE A 65 -2.81 6.23 -21.92
N PHE A 66 -3.90 5.54 -21.58
CA PHE A 66 -4.39 5.51 -20.20
C PHE A 66 -3.44 4.78 -19.26
N HIS A 67 -2.75 3.73 -19.72
CA HIS A 67 -1.75 3.05 -18.90
C HIS A 67 -0.58 3.99 -18.54
N ILE A 68 -0.04 4.72 -19.52
CA ILE A 68 1.03 5.70 -19.28
C ILE A 68 0.58 6.75 -18.28
N ILE A 69 -0.59 7.36 -18.49
CA ILE A 69 -1.07 8.45 -17.62
C ILE A 69 -1.44 7.95 -16.22
N THR A 70 -2.21 6.87 -16.11
CA THR A 70 -2.82 6.46 -14.84
C THR A 70 -1.95 5.52 -14.00
N GLN A 71 -0.92 4.91 -14.59
CA GLN A 71 0.03 4.04 -13.89
C GLN A 71 1.41 4.68 -13.87
N VAL A 72 2.07 4.80 -15.03
CA VAL A 72 3.49 5.18 -15.11
C VAL A 72 3.71 6.58 -14.55
N SER A 73 2.96 7.58 -15.04
CA SER A 73 3.11 8.97 -14.60
C SER A 73 2.78 9.13 -13.11
N ILE A 74 1.76 8.42 -12.60
CA ILE A 74 1.38 8.50 -11.18
C ILE A 74 2.44 7.87 -10.27
N VAL A 75 3.03 6.73 -10.64
CA VAL A 75 4.12 6.10 -9.86
C VAL A 75 5.33 7.02 -9.81
N ASN A 76 5.70 7.63 -10.93
CA ASN A 76 6.81 8.59 -10.99
C ASN A 76 6.52 9.85 -10.15
N ALA A 77 5.31 10.41 -10.27
CA ALA A 77 4.89 11.56 -9.46
C ALA A 77 4.88 11.23 -7.95
N LEU A 78 4.44 10.02 -7.58
CA LEU A 78 4.49 9.55 -6.19
C LEU A 78 5.92 9.46 -5.68
N HIS A 79 6.85 8.96 -6.51
CA HIS A 79 8.26 8.88 -6.14
C HIS A 79 8.85 10.28 -5.88
N LEU A 80 8.59 11.23 -6.78
CA LEU A 80 8.98 12.64 -6.60
C LEU A 80 8.36 13.26 -5.35
N TYR A 81 7.06 13.02 -5.12
CA TYR A 81 6.36 13.51 -3.93
C TYR A 81 7.00 13.00 -2.64
N LYS A 82 7.35 11.71 -2.59
CA LYS A 82 8.03 11.11 -1.43
C LYS A 82 9.41 11.70 -1.23
N LEU A 83 10.16 11.91 -2.31
CA LEU A 83 11.50 12.49 -2.27
C LEU A 83 11.48 13.91 -1.70
N HIS A 84 10.55 14.76 -2.17
CA HIS A 84 10.46 16.16 -1.75
C HIS A 84 9.78 16.35 -0.38
N SER A 85 8.69 15.63 -0.12
CA SER A 85 7.89 15.84 1.10
C SER A 85 8.41 15.08 2.32
N GLY A 86 9.26 14.06 2.12
CA GLY A 86 9.67 13.11 3.17
C GLY A 86 8.53 12.22 3.70
N LYS A 87 7.29 12.39 3.21
CA LYS A 87 6.10 11.69 3.66
C LYS A 87 5.90 10.41 2.88
N ASN A 88 5.75 9.30 3.60
CA ASN A 88 5.38 8.02 3.00
C ASN A 88 3.86 7.90 2.89
N ILE A 89 3.35 8.07 1.67
CA ILE A 89 1.94 7.87 1.31
C ILE A 89 1.76 6.63 0.44
N LYS A 90 0.63 5.93 0.63
CA LYS A 90 0.23 4.80 -0.23
C LYS A 90 -0.25 5.32 -1.58
N ILE A 91 0.04 4.61 -2.66
CA ILE A 91 -0.35 5.01 -4.03
C ILE A 91 -1.87 5.26 -4.17
N VAL A 92 -2.70 4.46 -3.50
CA VAL A 92 -4.17 4.61 -3.52
C VAL A 92 -4.59 5.95 -2.93
N GLN A 93 -3.98 6.35 -1.80
CA GLN A 93 -4.30 7.63 -1.17
C GLN A 93 -3.79 8.78 -2.04
N PHE A 94 -2.58 8.67 -2.59
CA PHE A 94 -2.04 9.67 -3.50
C PHE A 94 -2.93 9.87 -4.75
N LYS A 95 -3.44 8.78 -5.35
CA LYS A 95 -4.43 8.86 -6.44
C LYS A 95 -5.70 9.59 -6.02
N ARG A 96 -6.22 9.31 -4.82
CA ARG A 96 -7.39 10.01 -4.28
C ARG A 96 -7.13 11.50 -4.08
N ASP A 97 -5.97 11.86 -3.56
CA ASP A 97 -5.59 13.25 -3.33
C ASP A 97 -5.47 14.02 -4.66
N ILE A 98 -4.87 13.40 -5.69
CA ILE A 98 -4.83 13.96 -7.06
C ILE A 98 -6.25 14.19 -7.60
N VAL A 99 -7.12 13.17 -7.52
CA VAL A 99 -8.50 13.28 -8.01
C VAL A 99 -9.26 14.36 -7.25
N SER A 100 -9.12 14.41 -5.93
CA SER A 100 -9.72 15.45 -5.09
C SER A 100 -9.24 16.85 -5.47
N SER A 101 -7.95 17.00 -5.79
CA SER A 101 -7.37 18.27 -6.22
C SER A 101 -7.87 18.70 -7.60
N ILE A 102 -7.97 17.78 -8.56
CA ILE A 102 -8.42 18.07 -9.92
C ILE A 102 -9.91 18.45 -9.93
N LEU A 103 -10.72 17.71 -9.18
CA LEU A 103 -12.16 17.90 -9.11
C LEU A 103 -12.59 18.97 -8.08
N GLN A 104 -11.62 19.59 -7.38
CA GLN A 104 -11.86 20.53 -6.29
C GLN A 104 -12.88 20.00 -5.27
N LEU A 105 -12.82 18.70 -4.98
CA LEU A 105 -13.74 18.09 -4.02
C LEU A 105 -13.45 18.69 -2.66
N GLU A 106 -14.47 19.31 -2.08
CA GLU A 106 -14.46 19.63 -0.67
C GLU A 106 -14.27 18.32 0.09
N LYS A 107 -13.31 18.30 1.02
CA LYS A 107 -13.21 17.18 1.96
C LYS A 107 -14.58 17.07 2.60
N PRO A 108 -15.20 15.87 2.62
CA PRO A 108 -16.48 15.72 3.30
C PRO A 108 -16.28 16.29 4.69
N THR A 109 -16.99 17.39 4.98
CA THR A 109 -17.13 17.85 6.35
C THR A 109 -17.60 16.61 7.08
N SER A 110 -16.84 16.20 8.09
CA SER A 110 -17.28 15.15 8.98
C SER A 110 -18.55 15.68 9.64
N SER A 111 -19.68 15.57 8.96
CA SER A 111 -20.98 15.74 9.60
C SER A 111 -20.90 14.76 10.74
N GLY A 112 -20.95 15.30 11.96
CA GLY A 112 -20.78 14.53 13.17
C GLY A 112 -21.95 13.55 13.27
N ARG A 113 -21.92 12.46 12.51
CA ARG A 113 -22.62 11.25 12.86
C ARG A 113 -22.04 10.89 14.20
N LYS A 114 -22.76 11.27 15.25
CA LYS A 114 -22.48 10.81 16.61
C LYS A 114 -22.46 9.31 16.46
N HIS A 115 -21.30 8.72 16.70
CA HIS A 115 -21.14 7.28 16.77
C HIS A 115 -22.04 6.79 17.92
N GLN A 116 -23.30 6.49 17.59
CA GLN A 116 -24.33 6.07 18.51
C GLN A 116 -24.32 4.55 18.54
N LEU A 117 -24.12 4.02 19.74
CA LEU A 117 -24.12 2.60 19.98
C LEU A 117 -25.53 2.19 20.37
N GLU A 118 -26.26 1.57 19.45
CA GLU A 118 -27.54 0.96 19.76
C GLU A 118 -27.34 -0.46 20.30
N LYS A 119 -28.09 -0.81 21.34
CA LYS A 119 -28.11 -2.17 21.88
C LYS A 119 -29.27 -2.90 21.20
N GLU A 120 -28.99 -3.99 20.48
CA GLU A 120 -30.07 -4.81 19.95
C GLU A 120 -30.92 -5.42 21.09
N PRO A 121 -32.26 -5.28 21.04
CA PRO A 121 -33.17 -5.94 21.96
C PRO A 121 -33.24 -7.43 21.56
N GLY A 122 -32.69 -8.29 22.40
CA GLY A 122 -32.73 -9.73 22.19
C GLY A 122 -32.26 -10.48 23.43
N GLU A 123 -33.13 -11.28 24.00
CA GLU A 123 -32.86 -12.22 25.09
C GLU A 123 -32.09 -13.41 24.54
N GLY A 124 -30.76 -13.35 24.67
CA GLY A 124 -29.85 -14.40 24.22
C GLY A 124 -28.41 -14.07 24.54
N THR A 125 -27.60 -15.10 24.75
CA THR A 125 -26.16 -15.08 25.03
C THR A 125 -25.33 -14.77 23.77
N ILE A 126 -25.59 -13.63 23.13
CA ILE A 126 -24.80 -13.18 21.98
C ILE A 126 -23.49 -12.57 22.48
N ARG A 127 -22.35 -13.04 21.93
CA ARG A 127 -20.99 -12.57 22.27
C ARG A 127 -20.84 -11.09 21.94
N LYS A 128 -20.64 -10.25 22.97
CA LYS A 128 -20.32 -8.82 22.81
C LYS A 128 -18.99 -8.68 22.08
N ARG A 129 -18.96 -7.87 21.01
CA ARG A 129 -17.73 -7.52 20.28
C ARG A 129 -17.36 -6.07 20.56
N ARG A 130 -16.07 -5.76 20.42
CA ARG A 130 -15.57 -4.41 20.58
C ARG A 130 -15.94 -3.57 19.37
N CYS A 131 -16.39 -2.35 19.60
CA CYS A 131 -16.61 -1.41 18.53
C CYS A 131 -15.27 -1.01 17.88
N THR A 132 -15.15 -1.25 16.58
CA THR A 132 -13.96 -0.92 15.77
C THR A 132 -13.70 0.59 15.73
N GLU A 133 -14.75 1.39 15.67
CA GLU A 133 -14.64 2.85 15.55
C GLU A 133 -14.17 3.50 16.86
N CYS A 134 -14.76 3.10 18.00
CA CYS A 134 -14.28 3.50 19.34
C CYS A 134 -12.84 3.06 19.58
N TYR A 135 -12.48 1.83 19.20
CA TYR A 135 -11.11 1.33 19.31
C TYR A 135 -10.14 2.18 18.48
N ASN A 136 -10.48 2.48 17.22
CA ASN A 136 -9.63 3.28 16.34
C ASN A 136 -9.46 4.71 16.85
N LYS A 137 -10.50 5.32 17.42
CA LYS A 137 -10.42 6.67 18.01
C LYS A 137 -9.50 6.68 19.23
N LEU A 138 -9.75 5.78 20.19
CA LEU A 138 -8.93 5.65 21.39
C LEU A 138 -7.49 5.22 21.08
N SER A 139 -7.28 4.41 20.04
CA SER A 139 -5.94 3.96 19.64
C SER A 139 -5.12 5.07 19.01
N LYS A 140 -5.77 6.03 18.33
CA LYS A 140 -5.11 7.22 17.80
C LYS A 140 -4.74 8.21 18.91
N GLU A 141 -5.62 8.39 19.91
CA GLU A 141 -5.41 9.34 21.00
C GLU A 141 -4.49 8.81 22.11
N PHE A 142 -4.66 7.56 22.52
CA PHE A 142 -4.03 6.99 23.73
C PHE A 142 -3.23 5.70 23.47
N GLY A 143 -3.14 5.25 22.22
CA GLY A 143 -2.42 4.03 21.86
C GLY A 143 -3.21 2.74 22.07
N ALA A 144 -2.68 1.64 21.51
CA ALA A 144 -3.41 0.38 21.35
C ALA A 144 -3.78 -0.31 22.68
N THR A 145 -2.91 -0.21 23.71
CA THR A 145 -3.15 -0.85 25.01
C THR A 145 -4.34 -0.21 25.74
N ILE A 146 -4.39 1.12 25.75
CA ILE A 146 -5.48 1.87 26.39
C ILE A 146 -6.78 1.69 25.60
N ALA A 147 -6.70 1.71 24.27
CA ALA A 147 -7.85 1.41 23.41
C ALA A 147 -8.42 0.01 23.64
N ARG A 148 -7.55 -0.98 23.90
CA ARG A 148 -7.99 -2.35 24.20
C ARG A 148 -8.75 -2.46 25.53
N ASN A 149 -8.52 -1.57 26.48
CA ASN A 149 -9.21 -1.64 27.77
C ASN A 149 -10.45 -0.73 27.82
N ARG A 150 -10.40 0.42 27.12
CA ARG A 150 -11.45 1.46 27.19
C ARG A 150 -12.48 1.40 26.08
N ALA A 151 -12.21 0.71 24.97
CA ALA A 151 -13.17 0.65 23.87
C ALA A 151 -14.39 -0.21 24.24
N SER A 152 -15.56 0.37 24.04
CA SER A 152 -16.86 -0.23 24.34
C SER A 152 -17.05 -1.59 23.66
N GLN A 153 -17.63 -2.52 24.41
CA GLN A 153 -18.05 -3.83 23.92
C GLN A 153 -19.57 -3.90 23.87
N ILE A 154 -20.12 -4.04 22.67
CA ILE A 154 -21.56 -4.02 22.41
C ILE A 154 -21.96 -5.19 21.51
N LYS A 155 -23.26 -5.50 21.47
CA LYS A 155 -23.84 -6.39 20.47
C LYS A 155 -23.89 -5.59 19.16
N THR A 156 -23.06 -5.94 18.17
CA THR A 156 -23.09 -5.31 16.84
C THR A 156 -23.51 -6.34 15.82
N ARG A 157 -24.61 -6.10 15.11
CA ARG A 157 -24.85 -6.69 13.79
C ARG A 157 -24.24 -5.76 12.73
N TYR A 158 -23.65 -6.35 11.70
CA TYR A 158 -23.28 -5.62 10.49
C TYR A 158 -24.57 -5.53 9.67
N ASP A 159 -25.19 -4.35 9.60
CA ASP A 159 -26.21 -4.08 8.59
C ASP A 159 -25.49 -3.51 7.36
N ASN A 160 -25.69 -4.19 6.22
CA ASN A 160 -25.15 -3.82 4.91
C ASN A 160 -25.79 -2.53 4.39
#